data_AF-A0A9D1D5H8-F1
#
_entry.id   AF-A0A9D1D5H8-F1
#
_cell.length_a   1.000
_cell.length_b   1.000
_cell.length_c   1.000
_cell.angle_alpha   90.00
_cell.angle_beta   90.00
_cell.angle_gamma   90.00
#
_symmetry.space_group_name_H-M   'P 1'
#
loop_
_entity.id
_entity.type
_entity.pdbx_description
1 polymer ?
#
loop_
_entity_poly.entity_id
_entity_poly.type
_entity_poly.pdbx_seq_one_letter_code
_entity_poly.pdbx_strand_id
1 'polypeptide(L)'
;MSEKKLVYVKIPQETKTEKKDVRLGDAARIYSRDKAAEARVKALRLVSFQKARRKTSWVGSVMEIIQKAEQADPEIQLVNLGETDFVVFYEPEKGGSRLFENLKVFFVCLVSFCGAAFAIMSFHNDSNVTDVFGNVYRLVMGEEAEGPTVLDASYSVGLAAGILVFFNHFASWKLTVDPTPIEVEMDLYEENLNKTVIQNKGRKEADGHDS
;
A
#
# COMPACT_ATOMS: atom_id res chain seq x y z
N MET A 1 42.93 15.70 17.25
CA MET A 1 41.74 14.81 17.25
C MET A 1 41.04 15.04 15.93
N SER A 2 40.93 14.04 15.06
CA SER A 2 40.13 14.17 13.84
C SER A 2 38.66 14.32 14.23
N GLU A 3 38.00 15.36 13.71
CA GLU A 3 36.58 15.60 13.96
C GLU A 3 35.78 14.52 13.23
N LYS A 4 34.97 13.75 13.97
CA LYS A 4 34.16 12.69 13.36
C LYS A 4 33.13 13.30 12.41
N LYS A 5 33.00 12.71 11.23
CA LYS A 5 32.07 13.13 10.18
C LYS A 5 30.70 12.52 10.44
N LEU A 6 29.79 13.35 10.95
CA LEU A 6 28.42 12.92 11.24
C LEU A 6 27.61 12.73 9.95
N VAL A 7 27.03 11.55 9.78
CA VAL A 7 26.16 11.22 8.65
C VAL A 7 24.81 10.74 9.18
N TYR A 8 23.75 11.46 8.82
CA TYR A 8 22.38 11.15 9.19
C TYR A 8 21.75 10.25 8.12
N VAL A 9 21.12 9.16 8.55
CA VAL A 9 20.49 8.19 7.66
C VAL A 9 19.03 7.96 8.02
N LYS A 10 18.20 8.38 7.07
CA LYS A 10 16.77 8.20 6.83
C LYS A 10 16.34 6.87 6.21
N ILE A 11 16.35 5.71 6.90
CA ILE A 11 15.90 4.44 6.26
C ILE A 11 14.39 4.24 6.48
N PRO A 12 13.57 4.11 5.42
CA PRO A 12 12.19 3.69 5.55
C PRO A 12 12.09 2.20 5.89
N GLN A 13 10.97 1.77 6.47
CA GLN A 13 10.72 0.36 6.76
C GLN A 13 10.75 -0.52 5.50
N GLU A 14 10.35 0.07 4.37
CA GLU A 14 10.24 -0.60 3.09
C GLU A 14 10.88 0.21 1.95
N THR A 15 11.57 -0.48 1.06
CA THR A 15 12.03 0.05 -0.24
C THR A 15 11.74 -0.93 -1.36
N LYS A 16 10.98 -0.51 -2.38
CA LYS A 16 10.76 -1.27 -3.62
C LYS A 16 11.80 -0.86 -4.67
N THR A 17 12.45 -1.82 -5.32
CA THR A 17 13.48 -1.54 -6.33
C THR A 17 13.51 -2.58 -7.44
N GLU A 18 13.74 -2.12 -8.66
CA GLU A 18 13.94 -2.96 -9.84
C GLU A 18 15.43 -3.23 -10.10
N LYS A 19 16.31 -2.51 -9.39
CA LYS A 19 17.76 -2.64 -9.55
C LYS A 19 18.24 -3.92 -8.89
N LYS A 20 19.05 -4.69 -9.63
CA LYS A 20 19.69 -5.88 -9.08
C LYS A 20 20.79 -5.56 -8.07
N ASP A 21 21.40 -4.38 -8.16
CA ASP A 21 22.39 -3.94 -7.20
C ASP A 21 21.86 -2.71 -6.46
N VAL A 22 21.62 -2.87 -5.16
CA VAL A 22 20.98 -1.85 -4.34
C VAL A 22 22.02 -1.23 -3.43
N ARG A 23 22.19 0.08 -3.56
CA ARG A 23 23.06 0.86 -2.68
C ARG A 23 22.23 1.55 -1.61
N LEU A 24 22.89 1.98 -0.54
CA LEU A 24 22.21 2.69 0.54
C LEU A 24 21.57 4.00 0.07
N GLY A 25 22.19 4.68 -0.91
CA GLY A 25 21.58 5.88 -1.52
C GLY A 25 20.31 5.61 -2.32
N ASP A 26 20.05 4.36 -2.75
CA ASP A 26 18.81 3.98 -3.43
C ASP A 26 17.68 3.66 -2.42
N ALA A 27 18.04 3.24 -1.20
CA ALA A 27 17.08 2.77 -0.19
C ALA A 27 16.87 3.76 0.96
N ALA A 28 17.75 4.73 1.16
CA ALA A 28 17.70 5.63 2.31
C ALA A 28 17.99 7.08 1.94
N ARG A 29 17.41 8.01 2.70
CA ARG A 29 17.77 9.43 2.63
C ARG A 29 19.01 9.67 3.49
N ILE A 30 20.10 10.10 2.86
CA ILE A 30 21.37 10.35 3.55
C ILE A 30 21.67 11.84 3.51
N TYR A 31 22.05 12.39 4.66
CA TYR A 31 22.46 13.78 4.81
C TYR A 31 23.72 13.88 5.65
N SER A 32 24.70 14.67 5.19
CA SER A 32 25.86 15.05 6.00
C SER A 32 26.30 16.46 5.64
N ARG A 33 27.01 17.11 6.57
CA ARG A 33 27.73 18.35 6.31
C ARG A 33 28.92 18.12 5.37
N ASP A 34 29.58 16.96 5.47
CA ASP A 34 30.66 16.57 4.56
C ASP A 34 30.09 15.81 3.35
N LYS A 35 30.18 16.42 2.16
CA LYS A 35 29.70 15.82 0.91
C LYS A 35 30.49 14.61 0.47
N ALA A 36 31.77 14.50 0.84
CA ALA A 36 32.54 13.30 0.57
C ALA A 36 32.05 12.13 1.43
N ALA A 37 31.81 12.36 2.73
CA ALA A 37 31.22 11.35 3.62
C ALA A 37 29.83 10.92 3.15
N GLU A 38 28.98 11.88 2.75
CA GLU A 38 27.65 11.62 2.20
C GLU A 38 27.72 10.72 0.95
N ALA A 39 28.61 11.03 0.01
CA ALA A 39 28.78 10.26 -1.22
C ALA A 39 29.30 8.84 -0.95
N ARG A 40 30.22 8.68 0.00
CA ARG A 40 30.74 7.36 0.41
C ARG A 40 29.64 6.50 1.01
N VAL A 41 28.86 7.05 1.94
CA VAL A 41 27.74 6.34 2.57
C VAL A 41 26.66 5.99 1.54
N LYS A 42 26.35 6.89 0.60
CA LYS A 42 25.42 6.62 -0.52
C LYS A 42 25.88 5.46 -1.41
N ALA A 43 27.19 5.29 -1.58
CA ALA A 43 27.76 4.25 -2.42
C ALA A 43 27.84 2.87 -1.74
N LEU A 44 27.57 2.78 -0.43
CA LEU A 44 27.61 1.50 0.30
C LEU A 44 26.63 0.50 -0.29
N ARG A 45 27.12 -0.71 -0.57
CA ARG A 45 26.33 -1.79 -1.13
C ARG A 45 25.51 -2.48 -0.04
N LEU A 46 24.19 -2.47 -0.18
CA LEU A 46 23.29 -3.18 0.72
C LEU A 46 23.21 -4.65 0.32
N VAL A 47 22.65 -4.92 -0.86
CA VAL A 47 22.33 -6.27 -1.32
C VAL A 47 22.44 -6.38 -2.84
N SER A 48 22.78 -7.58 -3.31
CA SER A 48 22.80 -7.95 -4.72
C SER A 48 21.78 -9.05 -5.02
N PHE A 49 20.79 -8.73 -5.83
CA PHE A 49 19.79 -9.64 -6.35
C PHE A 49 20.20 -10.26 -7.70
N GLN A 50 21.50 -10.31 -8.03
CA GLN A 50 21.98 -10.84 -9.32
C GLN A 50 21.44 -12.25 -9.66
N LYS A 51 21.27 -13.11 -8.66
CA LYS A 51 20.73 -14.47 -8.81
C LYS A 51 19.20 -14.52 -8.79
N ALA A 52 18.52 -13.43 -8.40
CA ALA A 52 17.07 -13.40 -8.29
C ALA A 52 16.43 -13.22 -9.68
N ARG A 53 15.67 -14.24 -10.10
CA ARG A 53 14.84 -14.20 -11.32
C ARG A 53 13.38 -13.82 -11.04
N ARG A 54 12.96 -13.86 -9.77
CA ARG A 54 11.59 -13.62 -9.32
C ARG A 54 11.58 -12.53 -8.25
N LYS A 55 10.39 -12.05 -7.91
CA LYS A 55 10.18 -11.17 -6.76
C LYS A 55 10.78 -11.81 -5.51
N THR A 56 11.62 -11.06 -4.82
CA THR A 56 12.23 -11.51 -3.57
C THR A 56 12.44 -10.32 -2.66
N SER A 57 12.47 -10.58 -1.37
CA SER A 57 12.79 -9.59 -0.35
C SER A 57 14.15 -9.90 0.28
N TRP A 58 14.84 -8.86 0.72
CA TRP A 58 15.97 -8.97 1.62
C TRP A 58 15.70 -8.05 2.80
N VAL A 59 15.87 -8.57 4.02
CA VAL A 59 15.74 -7.77 5.24
C VAL A 59 17.13 -7.42 5.72
N GLY A 60 17.36 -6.13 5.97
CA GLY A 60 18.60 -5.60 6.50
C GLY A 60 18.39 -4.97 7.87
N SER A 61 19.47 -4.93 8.66
CA SER A 61 19.50 -4.19 9.92
C SER A 61 20.43 -2.99 9.80
N VAL A 62 20.10 -1.92 10.53
CA VAL A 62 20.94 -0.71 10.58
C VAL A 62 22.32 -1.00 11.19
N MET A 63 22.45 -2.04 12.02
CA MET A 63 23.73 -2.49 12.57
C MET A 63 24.70 -2.92 11.45
N GLU A 64 24.21 -3.63 10.43
CA GLU A 64 25.04 -4.03 9.28
C GLU A 64 25.52 -2.80 8.50
N ILE A 65 24.68 -1.76 8.41
CA ILE A 65 25.03 -0.51 7.72
C ILE A 65 26.09 0.25 8.51
N ILE A 66 25.93 0.33 9.84
CA ILE A 66 26.90 0.98 10.73
C ILE A 66 28.27 0.30 10.59
N GLN A 67 28.32 -1.02 10.69
CA GLN A 67 29.57 -1.77 10.50
C GLN A 67 30.19 -1.53 9.12
N LYS A 68 29.39 -1.59 8.04
CA LYS A 68 29.90 -1.36 6.67
C LYS A 68 30.42 0.07 6.47
N ALA A 69 29.81 1.06 7.09
CA ALA A 69 30.26 2.44 6.98
C ALA A 69 31.54 2.71 7.79
N GLU A 70 31.62 2.19 9.01
CA GLU A 70 32.83 2.30 9.85
C GLU A 70 34.02 1.57 9.22
N GLN A 71 33.80 0.42 8.58
CA GLN A 71 34.83 -0.29 7.81
C GLN A 71 35.29 0.50 6.57
N ALA A 72 34.40 1.25 5.94
CA ALA A 72 34.75 2.09 4.79
C ALA A 72 35.52 3.34 5.22
N ASP A 73 35.12 3.96 6.33
CA ASP A 73 35.73 5.17 6.86
C ASP A 73 35.61 5.23 8.39
N PRO A 74 36.71 5.04 9.14
CA PRO A 74 36.70 5.14 10.60
C PRO A 74 36.31 6.52 11.12
N GLU A 75 36.39 7.56 10.28
CA GLU A 75 35.98 8.92 10.66
C GLU A 75 34.46 9.14 10.55
N ILE A 76 33.71 8.24 9.90
CA ILE A 76 32.26 8.37 9.73
C ILE A 76 31.55 7.89 10.98
N GLN A 77 30.67 8.74 11.50
CA GLN A 77 29.74 8.39 12.57
C GLN A 77 28.31 8.47 12.04
N LEU A 78 27.63 7.32 12.00
CA LEU A 78 26.26 7.22 11.54
C LEU A 78 25.27 7.53 12.65
N VAL A 79 24.25 8.31 12.31
CA VAL A 79 23.09 8.59 13.16
C VAL A 79 21.85 8.09 12.44
N ASN A 80 21.24 7.02 12.96
CA ASN A 80 19.98 6.50 12.44
C ASN A 80 18.82 7.40 12.86
N LEU A 81 18.01 7.82 11.89
CA LEU A 81 16.78 8.60 12.09
C LEU A 81 15.53 7.87 11.56
N GLY A 82 15.70 6.66 11.04
CA GLY A 82 14.63 5.84 10.46
C GLY A 82 14.44 4.55 11.23
N GLU A 83 14.00 3.52 10.53
CA GLU A 83 13.78 2.20 11.10
C GLU A 83 15.10 1.50 11.45
N THR A 84 15.07 0.63 12.46
CA THR A 84 16.23 -0.20 12.84
C THR A 84 16.39 -1.39 11.91
N ASP A 85 15.28 -1.97 11.49
CA ASP A 85 15.22 -3.10 10.56
C ASP A 85 14.29 -2.74 9.40
N PHE A 86 14.69 -3.09 8.19
CA PHE A 86 14.01 -2.65 6.98
C PHE A 86 14.03 -3.74 5.91
N VAL A 87 13.09 -3.66 4.96
CA VAL A 87 12.93 -4.63 3.88
C VAL A 87 13.17 -3.96 2.53
N VAL A 88 14.03 -4.57 1.72
CA VAL A 88 14.23 -4.21 0.32
C VAL A 88 13.56 -5.26 -0.55
N PHE A 89 12.49 -4.87 -1.24
CA PHE A 89 11.80 -5.72 -2.21
C PHE A 89 12.40 -5.52 -3.60
N TYR A 90 12.95 -6.61 -4.14
CA TYR A 90 13.29 -6.69 -5.55
C TYR A 90 12.07 -7.10 -6.35
N GLU A 91 11.57 -6.18 -7.17
CA GLU A 91 10.52 -6.45 -8.13
C GLU A 91 11.09 -6.32 -9.54
N PRO A 92 11.34 -7.44 -10.26
CA PRO A 92 11.74 -7.34 -11.64
C PRO A 92 10.59 -6.74 -12.45
N GLU A 93 10.92 -5.82 -13.36
CA GLU A 93 9.96 -5.18 -14.25
C GLU A 93 9.10 -6.27 -14.94
N LYS A 94 7.79 -6.23 -14.70
CA LYS A 94 6.88 -7.20 -15.30
C LYS A 94 6.74 -6.86 -16.78
N GLY A 95 7.42 -7.60 -17.64
CA GLY A 95 7.22 -7.59 -19.10
C GLY A 95 5.87 -8.18 -19.54
N GLY A 96 4.81 -8.01 -18.74
CA GLY A 96 3.46 -8.46 -19.09
C GLY A 96 2.85 -7.52 -20.12
N SER A 97 2.06 -8.06 -21.05
CA SER A 97 1.28 -7.22 -21.94
C SER A 97 0.19 -6.51 -21.14
N ARG A 98 0.18 -5.17 -21.17
CA ARG A 98 -0.83 -4.32 -20.51
C ARG A 98 -2.27 -4.76 -20.80
N LEU A 99 -2.49 -5.38 -21.97
CA LEU A 99 -3.78 -5.94 -22.37
C LEU A 99 -4.27 -7.06 -21.44
N PHE A 100 -3.40 -7.99 -21.03
CA PHE A 100 -3.80 -9.07 -20.12
C PHE A 100 -4.07 -8.56 -18.70
N GLU A 101 -3.33 -7.55 -18.26
CA GLU A 101 -3.58 -6.90 -16.97
C GLU A 101 -4.92 -6.17 -16.99
N ASN A 102 -5.19 -5.39 -18.04
CA ASN A 102 -6.48 -4.71 -18.20
C ASN A 102 -7.65 -5.69 -18.30
N LEU A 103 -7.49 -6.81 -19.01
CA LEU A 103 -8.53 -7.83 -19.12
C LEU A 103 -8.83 -8.48 -17.77
N LYS A 104 -7.81 -8.75 -16.95
CA LYS A 104 -8.00 -9.27 -15.59
C LYS A 104 -8.77 -8.27 -14.72
N VAL A 105 -8.37 -7.00 -14.75
CA VAL A 105 -9.07 -5.94 -14.01
C VAL A 105 -10.52 -5.85 -14.46
N PHE A 106 -10.78 -5.84 -15.77
CA PHE A 106 -12.13 -5.83 -16.33
C PHE A 106 -12.97 -7.02 -15.84
N PHE A 107 -12.40 -8.23 -15.86
CA PHE A 107 -13.10 -9.43 -15.38
C PHE A 107 -13.44 -9.35 -13.88
N VAL A 108 -12.49 -8.90 -13.05
CA VAL A 108 -12.73 -8.69 -11.61
C VAL A 108 -13.83 -7.66 -11.38
N CYS A 109 -13.81 -6.54 -12.13
CA CYS A 109 -14.87 -5.54 -12.09
C CYS A 109 -16.23 -6.11 -12.50
N LEU A 110 -16.29 -6.93 -13.56
CA LEU A 110 -17.54 -7.54 -14.02
C LEU A 110 -18.13 -8.48 -12.98
N VAL A 111 -17.32 -9.35 -12.38
CA VAL A 111 -17.77 -10.28 -11.34
C VAL A 111 -18.26 -9.52 -10.10
N SER A 112 -17.51 -8.50 -9.67
CA SER A 112 -17.90 -7.64 -8.55
C SER A 112 -19.19 -6.88 -8.83
N PHE A 113 -19.35 -6.33 -10.04
CA PHE A 113 -20.57 -5.65 -10.48
C PHE A 113 -21.78 -6.56 -10.45
N CYS A 114 -21.69 -7.76 -11.04
CA CYS A 114 -22.77 -8.73 -11.03
C CYS A 114 -23.11 -9.19 -9.61
N GLY A 115 -22.10 -9.42 -8.76
CA GLY A 115 -22.30 -9.78 -7.36
C GLY A 115 -23.02 -8.69 -6.55
N ALA A 116 -22.59 -7.43 -6.71
CA ALA A 116 -23.24 -6.29 -6.06
C ALA A 116 -24.68 -6.09 -6.57
N ALA A 117 -24.90 -6.17 -7.89
CA ALA A 117 -26.23 -6.07 -8.48
C ALA A 117 -27.16 -7.18 -7.98
N PHE A 118 -26.67 -8.42 -7.91
CA PHE A 118 -27.42 -9.55 -7.37
C PHE A 118 -27.75 -9.40 -5.88
N ALA A 119 -26.79 -8.93 -5.07
CA ALA A 119 -27.02 -8.66 -3.65
C ALA A 119 -28.08 -7.57 -3.45
N ILE A 120 -28.01 -6.48 -4.22
CA ILE A 120 -29.02 -5.39 -4.17
C ILE A 120 -30.39 -5.90 -4.61
N MET A 121 -30.47 -6.65 -5.71
CA MET A 121 -31.73 -7.22 -6.21
C MET A 121 -32.34 -8.20 -5.22
N SER A 122 -31.51 -9.06 -4.61
CA SER A 122 -31.95 -10.00 -3.59
C SER A 122 -32.45 -9.27 -2.35
N PHE A 123 -31.74 -8.25 -1.88
CA PHE A 123 -32.17 -7.42 -0.74
C PHE A 123 -33.48 -6.67 -1.04
N HIS A 124 -33.62 -6.13 -2.25
CA HIS A 124 -34.84 -5.43 -2.69
C HIS A 124 -36.05 -6.38 -2.72
N ASN A 125 -35.83 -7.61 -3.18
CA ASN A 125 -36.86 -8.65 -3.20
C ASN A 125 -37.18 -9.19 -1.79
N ASP A 126 -36.16 -9.45 -0.96
CA ASP A 126 -36.30 -9.98 0.40
C ASP A 126 -36.93 -8.96 1.37
N SER A 127 -36.58 -7.67 1.22
CA SER A 127 -37.19 -6.57 1.99
C SER A 127 -38.55 -6.13 1.45
N ASN A 128 -39.03 -6.79 0.38
CA ASN A 128 -40.27 -6.49 -0.32
C ASN A 128 -40.49 -4.98 -0.57
N VAL A 129 -39.43 -4.32 -1.03
CA VAL A 129 -39.38 -2.85 -1.14
C VAL A 129 -40.44 -2.34 -2.12
N THR A 130 -40.69 -3.09 -3.20
CA THR A 130 -41.73 -2.77 -4.18
C THR A 130 -43.12 -2.72 -3.57
N ASP A 131 -43.49 -3.67 -2.71
CA ASP A 131 -44.81 -3.68 -2.05
C ASP A 131 -44.92 -2.58 -0.99
N VAL A 132 -43.84 -2.31 -0.24
CA VAL A 132 -43.82 -1.21 0.74
C VAL A 132 -43.97 0.14 0.03
N PHE A 133 -43.25 0.36 -1.07
CA PHE A 133 -43.32 1.60 -1.83
C PHE A 133 -44.67 1.76 -2.51
N GLY A 134 -45.26 0.69 -3.03
CA GLY A 134 -46.63 0.69 -3.56
C GLY A 134 -47.68 1.03 -2.50
N ASN A 135 -47.55 0.48 -1.29
CA ASN A 135 -48.45 0.79 -0.18
C ASN A 135 -48.30 2.24 0.30
N VAL A 136 -47.08 2.76 0.41
CA VAL A 136 -46.82 4.16 0.77
C VAL A 136 -47.36 5.10 -0.31
N TYR A 137 -47.13 4.78 -1.59
CA TYR A 137 -47.66 5.55 -2.71
C TYR A 137 -49.18 5.63 -2.69
N ARG A 138 -49.87 4.48 -2.51
CA ARG A 138 -51.32 4.41 -2.38
C ARG A 138 -51.83 5.21 -1.18
N LEU A 139 -51.12 5.18 -0.05
CA LEU A 139 -51.51 5.89 1.17
C LEU A 139 -51.39 7.41 1.01
N VAL A 140 -50.46 7.89 0.20
CA VAL A 140 -50.22 9.34 -0.05
C VAL A 140 -51.05 9.87 -1.23
N MET A 141 -51.11 9.13 -2.34
CA MET A 141 -51.75 9.57 -3.59
C MET A 141 -53.19 9.09 -3.74
N GLY A 142 -53.64 8.10 -2.95
CA GLY A 142 -55.00 7.57 -2.98
C GLY A 142 -55.30 6.58 -4.12
N GLU A 143 -54.38 6.39 -5.06
CA GLU A 143 -54.51 5.49 -6.22
C GLU A 143 -53.37 4.45 -6.26
N GLU A 144 -53.58 3.35 -6.98
CA GLU A 144 -52.56 2.29 -7.14
C GLU A 144 -51.44 2.73 -8.08
N ALA A 145 -50.21 2.32 -7.79
CA ALA A 145 -49.05 2.68 -8.60
C ALA A 145 -49.00 1.87 -9.90
N GLU A 146 -49.20 2.52 -11.05
CA GLU A 146 -49.00 1.92 -12.38
C GLU A 146 -47.53 2.06 -12.85
N GLY A 147 -46.64 1.20 -12.34
CA GLY A 147 -45.23 1.11 -12.78
C GLY A 147 -44.22 1.84 -11.88
N PRO A 148 -42.98 2.08 -12.37
CA PRO A 148 -41.92 2.67 -11.55
C PRO A 148 -42.31 4.06 -11.06
N THR A 149 -42.37 4.21 -9.74
CA THR A 149 -42.89 5.40 -9.06
C THR A 149 -41.81 6.46 -8.88
N VAL A 150 -42.23 7.69 -8.57
CA VAL A 150 -41.32 8.78 -8.15
C VAL A 150 -40.49 8.36 -6.92
N LEU A 151 -41.03 7.48 -6.07
CA LEU A 151 -40.35 6.96 -4.91
C LEU A 151 -39.16 6.06 -5.30
N ASP A 152 -39.33 5.19 -6.29
CA ASP A 152 -38.26 4.35 -6.86
C ASP A 152 -37.12 5.18 -7.47
N ALA A 153 -37.47 6.26 -8.15
CA ALA A 153 -36.50 7.20 -8.73
C ALA A 153 -35.72 7.92 -7.62
N SER A 154 -36.40 8.42 -6.58
CA SER A 154 -35.77 9.11 -5.46
C SER A 154 -34.87 8.19 -4.62
N TYR A 155 -35.28 6.94 -4.41
CA TYR A 155 -34.49 5.91 -3.74
C TYR A 155 -33.22 5.60 -4.53
N SER A 156 -33.31 5.41 -5.85
CA SER A 156 -32.16 5.12 -6.71
C SER A 156 -31.14 6.27 -6.69
N VAL A 157 -31.62 7.52 -6.79
CA VAL A 157 -30.77 8.72 -6.72
C VAL A 157 -30.14 8.86 -5.32
N GLY A 158 -30.92 8.64 -4.26
CA GLY A 158 -30.46 8.72 -2.88
C GLY A 158 -29.39 7.66 -2.56
N LEU A 159 -29.57 6.43 -3.04
CA LEU A 159 -28.61 5.34 -2.88
C LEU A 159 -27.32 5.63 -3.65
N ALA A 160 -27.42 6.09 -4.90
CA ALA A 160 -26.25 6.50 -5.69
C ALA A 160 -25.49 7.66 -5.01
N ALA A 161 -26.20 8.70 -4.57
CA ALA A 161 -25.61 9.84 -3.87
C ALA A 161 -24.98 9.42 -2.52
N GLY A 162 -25.64 8.54 -1.77
CA GLY A 162 -25.15 8.02 -0.50
C GLY A 162 -23.84 7.24 -0.65
N ILE A 163 -23.75 6.36 -1.65
CA ILE A 163 -22.52 5.61 -1.96
C ILE A 163 -21.40 6.58 -2.39
N LEU A 164 -21.70 7.56 -3.24
CA LEU A 164 -20.73 8.56 -3.71
C LEU A 164 -20.17 9.43 -2.57
N VAL A 165 -21.03 9.84 -1.63
CA VAL A 165 -20.63 10.60 -0.43
C VAL A 165 -19.85 9.73 0.55
N PHE A 166 -20.31 8.50 0.81
CA PHE A 166 -19.67 7.57 1.74
C PHE A 166 -18.24 7.21 1.32
N PHE A 167 -18.04 6.90 0.03
CA PHE A 167 -16.71 6.65 -0.52
C PHE A 167 -15.95 7.91 -0.92
N ASN A 168 -16.48 9.10 -0.59
CA ASN A 168 -15.86 10.41 -0.85
C ASN A 168 -15.34 10.56 -2.30
N HIS A 169 -16.06 10.00 -3.29
CA HIS A 169 -15.59 9.86 -4.66
C HIS A 169 -15.89 11.12 -5.51
N PHE A 170 -15.67 12.32 -5.00
CA PHE A 170 -15.57 13.51 -5.85
C PHE A 170 -14.13 13.64 -6.34
N ALA A 171 -13.84 13.07 -7.52
CA ALA A 171 -12.51 13.05 -8.12
C ALA A 171 -11.84 14.44 -8.34
N SER A 172 -12.53 15.57 -8.09
CA SER A 172 -11.92 16.90 -8.16
C SER A 172 -12.26 17.87 -7.02
N TRP A 173 -13.08 17.49 -6.03
CA TRP A 173 -13.37 18.34 -4.87
C TRP A 173 -12.96 17.61 -3.59
N LYS A 174 -11.74 17.91 -3.11
CA LYS A 174 -11.26 17.45 -1.81
C LYS A 174 -12.08 18.09 -0.70
N LEU A 175 -13.08 17.38 -0.18
CA LEU A 175 -13.84 17.82 0.99
C LEU A 175 -13.06 17.62 2.30
N THR A 176 -12.10 16.67 2.32
CA THR A 176 -11.08 16.53 3.38
C THR A 176 -9.72 16.12 2.79
N VAL A 177 -8.63 16.43 3.51
CA VAL A 177 -7.23 16.06 3.19
C VAL A 177 -6.86 14.68 3.74
N ASP A 178 -7.75 14.08 4.54
CA ASP A 178 -7.52 12.82 5.22
C ASP A 178 -7.59 11.60 4.27
N PRO A 179 -6.79 10.56 4.52
CA PRO A 179 -6.83 9.33 3.73
C PRO A 179 -8.19 8.65 3.88
N THR A 180 -8.65 8.01 2.81
CA THR A 180 -9.90 7.24 2.83
C THR A 180 -9.75 5.99 3.72
N PRO A 181 -10.84 5.45 4.29
CA PRO A 181 -10.76 4.23 5.10
C PRO A 181 -10.07 3.05 4.40
N ILE A 182 -10.26 2.90 3.09
CA ILE A 182 -9.60 1.84 2.29
C ILE A 182 -8.10 2.10 2.19
N GLU A 183 -7.66 3.35 1.98
CA GLU A 183 -6.24 3.69 1.96
C GLU A 183 -5.59 3.37 3.31
N VAL A 184 -6.27 3.70 4.42
CA VAL A 184 -5.79 3.37 5.77
C VAL A 184 -5.67 1.86 5.99
N GLU A 185 -6.66 1.07 5.56
CA GLU A 185 -6.60 -0.39 5.68
C GLU A 185 -5.49 -1.00 4.83
N MET A 186 -5.24 -0.46 3.63
CA MET A 186 -4.13 -0.90 2.78
C MET A 186 -2.77 -0.58 3.40
N ASP A 187 -2.60 0.62 3.96
CA ASP A 187 -1.36 1.02 4.64
C ASP A 187 -1.09 0.11 5.85
N LEU A 188 -2.11 -0.16 6.66
CA LEU A 188 -2.01 -1.10 7.79
C LEU A 188 -1.68 -2.52 7.34
N TYR A 189 -2.24 -2.96 6.22
CA TYR A 189 -1.93 -4.27 5.64
C TYR A 189 -0.47 -4.35 5.19
N GLU A 190 0.04 -3.36 4.45
CA GLU A 190 1.44 -3.29 4.02
C GLU A 190 2.39 -3.26 5.23
N GLU A 191 2.09 -2.46 6.26
CA GLU A 191 2.88 -2.40 7.49
C GLU A 191 2.96 -3.77 8.20
N ASN A 192 1.82 -4.46 8.32
CA ASN A 192 1.75 -5.77 8.97
C ASN A 192 2.50 -6.85 8.17
N LEU A 193 2.44 -6.80 6.84
CA LEU A 193 3.25 -7.66 5.99
C LEU A 193 4.75 -7.43 6.23
N ASN A 194 5.19 -6.17 6.24
CA ASN A 194 6.59 -5.82 6.46
C ASN A 194 7.09 -6.31 7.82
N LYS A 195 6.33 -6.06 8.90
CA LYS A 195 6.64 -6.59 10.23
C LYS A 195 6.77 -8.10 10.24
N THR A 196 5.85 -8.80 9.57
CA THR A 196 5.86 -10.27 9.49
C THR A 196 7.10 -10.80 8.76
N VAL A 197 7.49 -10.16 7.65
CA VAL A 197 8.69 -10.52 6.89
C VAL A 197 9.96 -10.33 7.72
N ILE A 198 10.06 -9.22 8.45
CA ILE A 198 11.18 -8.93 9.35
C ILE A 198 11.25 -9.98 10.48
N GLN A 199 10.13 -10.22 11.17
CA GLN A 199 10.06 -11.20 12.27
C GLN A 199 10.42 -12.61 11.82
N ASN A 200 9.96 -13.05 10.64
CA ASN A 200 10.27 -14.36 10.10
C ASN A 200 11.76 -14.53 9.79
N LYS A 201 12.47 -13.48 9.39
CA LYS A 201 13.94 -13.57 9.25
C LYS A 201 14.61 -13.71 10.62
N GLY A 202 14.22 -12.89 11.60
CA GLY A 202 14.77 -12.97 12.95
C GLY A 202 14.62 -14.36 13.58
N ARG A 203 13.49 -15.04 13.37
CA ARG A 203 13.29 -16.44 13.80
C ARG A 203 14.25 -17.42 13.13
N LYS A 204 14.43 -17.32 11.81
CA LYS A 204 15.35 -18.20 11.06
C LYS A 204 16.82 -18.01 11.46
N GLU A 205 17.22 -16.80 11.84
CA GLU A 205 18.57 -16.53 12.33
C GLU A 205 18.79 -17.11 13.72
N ALA A 206 17.78 -17.06 14.60
CA ALA A 206 17.83 -17.69 15.93
C ALA A 206 17.93 -19.23 15.83
N ASP A 207 17.07 -19.86 15.01
CA ASP A 207 17.06 -21.31 14.84
C ASP A 207 18.36 -21.85 14.18
N GLY A 208 19.01 -21.04 13.34
CA GLY A 208 20.28 -21.40 12.69
C GLY A 208 21.53 -21.18 13.55
N HIS A 209 21.41 -20.52 14.71
CA HIS A 209 22.52 -20.32 15.65
C HIS A 209 22.63 -21.46 16.69
N ASP A 210 21.60 -22.31 16.77
CA ASP A 210 21.52 -23.46 17.68
C ASP A 210 21.89 -24.80 17.01
N SER A 211 22.55 -24.78 15.83
CA SER A 211 23.02 -25.96 15.08
C SER A 211 24.52 -25.97 14.81
#